data_AF-X0KW72-F1
#
_entry.id   AF-X0KW72-F1
#
_cell.length_a   1.000
_cell.length_b   1.000
_cell.length_c   1.000
_cell.angle_alpha   90.00
_cell.angle_beta   90.00
_cell.angle_gamma   90.00
#
_symmetry.space_group_name_H-M   'P 1'
#
loop_
_entity.id
_entity.type
_entity.pdbx_description
1 polymer ?
#
loop_
_entity_poly.entity_id
_entity_poly.type
_entity_poly.pdbx_seq_one_letter_code
_entity_poly.pdbx_strand_id
1 'polypeptide(L)'
;MRLTTISLALQSIGLISARAITHPNLRVETFINHGSSFDMVSSLIIGSQAAVLIDLPMAIEGAEALADWVRNTTDKPLVAAFTTHFHPDHYLSGGALLSRFPEAKYYANSKAAAEIKKEAAHKVKLMKGVLGEKSIVNKVHLPTPYDFSFFTLPGDEATPIHFLNPLTGDTVDETLFWIPSIKTLIAGDSVYGHDMHLWLADSLTKALTESWLSTLDLIDYLKPNVVIPGHSLSNKKFGCSIDVDHTRTYLKYWQKEIEAKGLDHFTPQVIFDKFSKQFPGLLNLNSSTSAFLLNSTAEQFGRGGTRQVHYINLAAYTDVEALDGWTM
;
A
#
# COMPACT_ATOMS: atom_id res chain seq x y z
N MET A 1 76.38 36.39 -24.04
CA MET A 1 75.49 35.26 -23.69
C MET A 1 74.30 35.85 -22.94
N ARG A 2 73.09 35.80 -23.51
CA ARG A 2 71.87 36.42 -22.96
C ARG A 2 71.29 35.53 -21.86
N LEU A 3 70.99 36.12 -20.70
CA LEU A 3 70.18 35.51 -19.65
C LEU A 3 68.71 35.81 -19.96
N THR A 4 67.93 34.75 -20.20
CA THR A 4 66.48 34.82 -20.44
C THR A 4 65.76 34.56 -19.13
N THR A 5 65.07 35.56 -18.61
CA THR A 5 64.16 35.44 -17.46
C THR A 5 62.86 34.78 -17.92
N ILE A 6 62.51 33.63 -17.34
CA ILE A 6 61.21 32.98 -17.53
C ILE A 6 60.27 33.47 -16.42
N SER A 7 59.28 34.28 -16.79
CA SER A 7 58.17 34.63 -15.89
C SER A 7 57.16 33.48 -15.87
N LEU A 8 56.97 32.85 -14.70
CA LEU A 8 55.84 31.97 -14.45
C LEU A 8 54.58 32.83 -14.24
N ALA A 9 53.63 32.76 -15.16
CA ALA A 9 52.28 33.27 -14.94
C ALA A 9 51.50 32.26 -14.09
N LEU A 10 51.17 32.62 -12.85
CA LEU A 10 50.17 31.89 -12.05
C LEU A 10 48.80 32.09 -12.70
N GLN A 11 48.24 31.04 -13.31
CA GLN A 11 46.82 31.00 -13.65
C GLN A 11 46.03 30.71 -12.37
N SER A 12 45.25 31.69 -11.91
CA SER A 12 44.27 31.50 -10.85
C SER A 12 43.17 30.57 -11.36
N ILE A 13 43.19 29.32 -10.92
CA ILE A 13 42.06 28.40 -11.08
C ILE A 13 40.94 28.93 -10.19
N GLY A 14 39.90 29.50 -10.82
CA GLY A 14 38.69 29.90 -10.11
C GLY A 14 38.06 28.67 -9.47
N LEU A 15 37.98 28.64 -8.14
CA LEU A 15 37.11 27.69 -7.45
C LEU A 15 35.68 27.98 -7.86
N ILE A 16 35.14 27.14 -8.75
CA ILE A 16 33.70 27.01 -8.91
C ILE A 16 33.22 26.47 -7.57
N SER A 17 32.56 27.31 -6.77
CA SER A 17 31.87 26.84 -5.57
C SER A 17 30.83 25.84 -6.04
N ALA A 18 31.04 24.56 -5.77
CA ALA A 18 29.97 23.58 -5.82
C ALA A 18 28.91 24.08 -4.83
N ARG A 19 27.86 24.73 -5.33
CA ARG A 19 26.65 24.91 -4.54
C ARG A 19 26.23 23.50 -4.16
N ALA A 20 26.23 23.20 -2.87
CA ALA A 20 25.54 22.02 -2.37
C ALA A 20 24.15 22.07 -2.98
N ILE A 21 23.83 21.09 -3.82
CA ILE A 21 22.47 20.93 -4.32
C ILE A 21 21.68 20.49 -3.09
N THR A 22 21.09 21.46 -2.40
CA THR A 22 20.13 21.20 -1.34
C THR A 22 18.87 20.76 -2.05
N HIS A 23 18.75 19.46 -2.31
CA HIS A 23 17.49 18.88 -2.76
C HIS A 23 16.46 19.14 -1.65
N PRO A 24 15.32 19.79 -1.95
CA PRO A 24 14.18 19.72 -1.05
C PRO A 24 13.91 18.23 -0.81
N ASN A 25 13.92 17.81 0.45
CA ASN A 25 13.69 16.40 0.77
C ASN A 25 12.26 16.07 0.37
N LEU A 26 12.08 14.96 -0.37
CA LEU A 26 10.79 14.32 -0.51
C LEU A 26 10.14 14.22 0.87
N ARG A 27 8.83 14.43 0.96
CA ARG A 27 8.07 14.10 2.18
C ARG A 27 6.84 13.29 1.82
N VAL A 28 6.36 12.52 2.79
CA VAL A 28 5.13 11.75 2.65
C VAL A 28 4.15 12.21 3.71
N GLU A 29 2.95 12.58 3.29
CA GLU A 29 1.82 12.83 4.18
C GLU A 29 0.80 11.72 4.01
N THR A 30 0.07 11.40 5.08
CA THR A 30 -0.90 10.29 5.06
C THR A 30 -2.29 10.76 5.46
N PHE A 31 -3.29 10.21 4.79
CA PHE A 31 -4.70 10.45 5.05
C PHE A 31 -5.42 9.13 5.29
N ILE A 32 -6.17 9.03 6.39
CA ILE A 32 -6.94 7.83 6.71
C ILE A 32 -8.37 8.02 6.19
N ASN A 33 -8.79 7.13 5.30
CA ASN A 33 -10.12 7.13 4.70
C ASN A 33 -11.10 6.35 5.59
N HIS A 34 -11.58 7.01 6.65
CA HIS A 34 -12.48 6.41 7.63
C HIS A 34 -13.80 5.88 7.05
N GLY A 35 -14.40 4.92 7.74
CA GLY A 35 -15.76 4.46 7.46
C GLY A 35 -15.85 3.59 6.21
N SER A 36 -16.52 4.07 5.16
CA SER A 36 -16.85 3.28 3.95
C SER A 36 -15.64 2.77 3.16
N SER A 37 -14.41 3.22 3.46
CA SER A 37 -13.18 2.74 2.82
C SER A 37 -12.26 2.05 3.83
N PHE A 38 -12.84 1.46 4.88
CA PHE A 38 -12.13 0.59 5.82
C PHE A 38 -10.89 1.21 6.49
N ASP A 39 -10.92 2.53 6.76
CA ASP A 39 -9.77 3.22 7.36
C ASP A 39 -8.47 3.00 6.58
N MET A 40 -8.57 2.83 5.26
CA MET A 40 -7.42 2.65 4.39
C MET A 40 -6.60 3.94 4.29
N VAL A 41 -5.29 3.80 4.21
CA VAL A 41 -4.32 4.90 4.27
C VAL A 41 -3.89 5.30 2.86
N SER A 42 -4.30 6.49 2.44
CA SER A 42 -3.72 7.13 1.25
C SER A 42 -2.42 7.85 1.62
N SER A 43 -1.42 7.80 0.74
CA SER A 43 -0.12 8.44 0.94
C SER A 43 0.20 9.44 -0.16
N LEU A 44 0.48 10.70 0.18
CA LEU A 44 0.86 11.75 -0.76
C LEU A 44 2.37 11.99 -0.69
N ILE A 45 3.09 11.55 -1.72
CA ILE A 45 4.53 11.81 -1.91
C ILE A 45 4.67 13.19 -2.55
N ILE A 46 5.36 14.11 -1.87
CA ILE A 46 5.47 15.51 -2.29
C ILE A 46 6.95 15.81 -2.54
N GLY A 47 7.23 16.24 -3.77
CA GLY A 47 8.55 16.69 -4.20
C GLY A 47 8.64 18.20 -4.39
N SER A 48 9.70 18.61 -5.06
CA SER A 48 10.06 20.00 -5.34
C SER A 48 9.08 20.69 -6.29
N GLN A 49 8.61 19.98 -7.34
CA GLN A 49 7.75 20.55 -8.38
C GLN A 49 6.44 19.78 -8.61
N ALA A 50 6.27 18.59 -8.03
CA ALA A 50 5.10 17.76 -8.25
C ALA A 50 4.80 16.88 -7.03
N ALA A 51 3.60 16.30 -7.01
CA ALA A 51 3.19 15.30 -6.04
C ALA A 51 2.60 14.07 -6.73
N VAL A 52 2.67 12.93 -6.04
CA VAL A 52 2.06 11.65 -6.43
C VAL A 52 1.27 11.08 -5.27
N LEU A 53 0.05 10.61 -5.53
CA LEU A 53 -0.84 10.02 -4.54
C LEU A 53 -0.85 8.49 -4.67
N ILE A 54 -0.76 7.78 -3.56
CA ILE A 54 -0.86 6.32 -3.48
C ILE A 54 -2.17 5.97 -2.77
N ASP A 55 -2.92 5.06 -3.40
CA ASP A 55 -4.24 4.52 -3.07
C ASP A 55 -5.40 5.52 -3.00
N LEU A 56 -6.54 5.09 -3.55
CA LEU A 56 -7.74 5.90 -3.74
C LEU A 56 -8.97 5.20 -3.14
N PRO A 57 -9.82 5.89 -2.37
CA PRO A 57 -10.84 5.26 -1.53
C PRO A 57 -11.97 4.56 -2.31
N MET A 58 -12.64 3.63 -1.62
CA MET A 58 -13.75 2.84 -2.14
C MET A 58 -14.97 3.69 -2.51
N ALA A 59 -15.25 4.72 -1.71
CA ALA A 59 -16.49 5.49 -1.75
C ALA A 59 -16.27 6.92 -2.25
N ILE A 60 -17.29 7.49 -2.92
CA ILE A 60 -17.25 8.82 -3.53
C ILE A 60 -16.97 9.89 -2.47
N GLU A 61 -17.64 9.82 -1.32
CA GLU A 61 -17.45 10.79 -0.24
C GLU A 61 -16.00 10.81 0.29
N GLY A 62 -15.37 9.62 0.38
CA GLY A 62 -13.96 9.50 0.72
C GLY A 62 -13.07 10.10 -0.36
N ALA A 63 -13.37 9.84 -1.64
CA ALA A 63 -12.59 10.34 -2.77
C ALA A 63 -12.63 11.86 -2.87
N GLU A 64 -13.78 12.47 -2.61
CA GLU A 64 -13.95 13.92 -2.55
C GLU A 64 -13.19 14.54 -1.36
N ALA A 65 -13.31 13.93 -0.18
CA ALA A 65 -12.59 14.38 1.02
C ALA A 65 -11.07 14.28 0.84
N LEU A 66 -10.57 13.18 0.28
CA LEU A 66 -9.15 13.01 -0.04
C LEU A 66 -8.69 14.05 -1.06
N ALA A 67 -9.48 14.35 -2.09
CA ALA A 67 -9.15 15.37 -3.07
C ALA A 67 -9.04 16.77 -2.45
N ASP A 68 -9.91 17.12 -1.50
CA ASP A 68 -9.82 18.37 -0.75
C ASP A 68 -8.59 18.39 0.17
N TRP A 69 -8.31 17.28 0.85
CA TRP A 69 -7.11 17.15 1.67
C TRP A 69 -5.82 17.32 0.85
N VAL A 70 -5.72 16.72 -0.35
CA VAL A 70 -4.55 16.88 -1.24
C VAL A 70 -4.34 18.36 -1.58
N ARG A 71 -5.40 19.08 -2.00
CA ARG A 71 -5.32 20.52 -2.33
C ARG A 71 -4.95 21.40 -1.15
N ASN A 72 -5.34 21.02 0.06
CA ASN A 72 -5.00 21.75 1.28
C ASN A 72 -3.58 21.42 1.80
N THR A 73 -3.00 20.30 1.37
CA THR A 73 -1.72 19.80 1.87
C THR A 73 -0.52 20.30 1.06
N THR A 74 -0.72 20.61 -0.22
CA THR A 74 0.35 21.08 -1.11
C THR A 74 -0.16 21.95 -2.25
N ASP A 75 0.68 22.91 -2.67
CA ASP A 75 0.51 23.69 -3.89
C ASP A 75 1.08 23.00 -5.14
N LYS A 76 1.77 21.86 -4.97
CA LYS A 76 2.38 21.12 -6.07
C LYS A 76 1.31 20.42 -6.92
N PRO A 77 1.43 20.41 -8.25
CA PRO A 77 0.53 19.67 -9.11
C PRO A 77 0.60 18.18 -8.80
N LEU A 78 -0.57 17.55 -8.66
CA LEU A 78 -0.70 16.10 -8.63
C LEU A 78 -0.52 15.57 -10.05
N VAL A 79 0.63 14.95 -10.34
CA VAL A 79 0.98 14.49 -11.70
C VAL A 79 0.61 13.04 -11.94
N ALA A 80 0.53 12.24 -10.89
CA ALA A 80 0.03 10.88 -10.96
C ALA A 80 -0.60 10.41 -9.65
N ALA A 81 -1.41 9.37 -9.77
CA ALA A 81 -1.86 8.53 -8.69
C ALA A 81 -1.50 7.07 -9.00
N PHE A 82 -1.28 6.28 -7.96
CA PHE A 82 -1.07 4.83 -8.05
C PHE A 82 -2.03 4.11 -7.12
N THR A 83 -2.35 2.87 -7.45
CA THR A 83 -2.94 1.91 -6.52
C THR A 83 -1.97 0.76 -6.29
N THR A 84 -1.88 0.31 -5.05
CA THR A 84 -0.98 -0.74 -4.56
C THR A 84 -1.37 -2.12 -5.10
N HIS A 85 -2.64 -2.51 -4.97
CA HIS A 85 -3.19 -3.82 -5.37
C HIS A 85 -4.69 -3.76 -5.75
N PHE A 86 -5.30 -4.90 -6.12
CA PHE A 86 -6.65 -4.92 -6.67
C PHE A 86 -7.83 -4.81 -5.69
N HIS A 87 -7.66 -4.61 -4.38
CA HIS A 87 -8.81 -4.54 -3.48
C HIS A 87 -9.62 -3.25 -3.69
N PRO A 88 -10.96 -3.34 -3.65
CA PRO A 88 -11.85 -2.25 -4.10
C PRO A 88 -11.68 -0.96 -3.28
N ASP A 89 -11.26 -1.04 -2.05
CA ASP A 89 -11.04 0.10 -1.18
C ASP A 89 -9.79 0.93 -1.49
N HIS A 90 -8.93 0.43 -2.38
CA HIS A 90 -7.73 1.13 -2.87
C HIS A 90 -7.89 1.73 -4.28
N TYR A 91 -9.04 1.55 -4.96
CA TYR A 91 -9.28 2.19 -6.26
C TYR A 91 -10.73 2.54 -6.64
N LEU A 92 -11.75 1.89 -6.06
CA LEU A 92 -13.05 1.72 -6.73
C LEU A 92 -13.71 3.05 -7.12
N SER A 93 -13.71 4.04 -6.23
CA SER A 93 -14.25 5.38 -6.49
C SER A 93 -13.18 6.44 -6.74
N GLY A 94 -11.92 6.04 -6.97
CA GLY A 94 -10.81 6.94 -7.28
C GLY A 94 -11.04 7.85 -8.49
N GLY A 95 -11.93 7.46 -9.41
CA GLY A 95 -12.37 8.32 -10.52
C GLY A 95 -13.01 9.65 -10.08
N ALA A 96 -13.69 9.68 -8.93
CA ALA A 96 -14.25 10.92 -8.38
C ALA A 96 -13.14 11.88 -7.95
N LEU A 97 -12.07 11.38 -7.32
CA LEU A 97 -10.87 12.16 -7.01
C LEU A 97 -10.17 12.64 -8.28
N LEU A 98 -9.90 11.74 -9.23
CA LEU A 98 -9.16 12.06 -10.46
C LEU A 98 -9.87 13.11 -11.32
N SER A 99 -11.20 13.20 -11.24
CA SER A 99 -11.96 14.27 -11.91
C SER A 99 -11.57 15.69 -11.46
N ARG A 100 -10.99 15.81 -10.25
CA ARG A 100 -10.50 17.08 -9.68
C ARG A 100 -9.02 17.35 -9.98
N PHE A 101 -8.33 16.39 -10.60
CA PHE A 101 -6.93 16.48 -11.03
C PHE A 101 -6.80 15.94 -12.46
N PRO A 102 -7.37 16.61 -13.47
CA PRO A 102 -7.52 16.06 -14.83
C PRO A 102 -6.20 15.77 -15.56
N GLU A 103 -5.08 16.35 -15.10
CA GLU A 103 -3.75 16.10 -15.64
C GLU A 103 -3.08 14.86 -15.01
N ALA A 104 -3.53 14.43 -13.83
CA ALA A 104 -2.97 13.29 -13.13
C ALA A 104 -3.17 12.01 -13.92
N LYS A 105 -2.10 11.24 -14.11
CA LYS A 105 -2.16 9.89 -14.66
C LYS A 105 -2.46 8.89 -13.55
N TYR A 106 -3.09 7.76 -13.87
CA TYR A 106 -3.43 6.74 -12.90
C TYR A 106 -2.82 5.39 -13.27
N TYR A 107 -2.12 4.78 -12.32
CA TYR A 107 -1.25 3.64 -12.54
C TYR A 107 -1.45 2.53 -11.50
N ALA A 108 -1.06 1.32 -11.86
CA ALA A 108 -0.85 0.17 -10.97
C ALA A 108 0.10 -0.80 -11.67
N ASN A 109 0.67 -1.79 -10.98
CA ASN A 109 1.40 -2.85 -11.66
C ASN A 109 0.47 -3.64 -12.62
N SER A 110 1.04 -4.33 -13.60
CA SER A 110 0.25 -5.03 -14.63
C SER A 110 -0.71 -6.09 -14.10
N LYS A 111 -0.36 -6.82 -13.02
CA LYS A 111 -1.27 -7.81 -12.40
C LYS A 111 -2.48 -7.13 -11.76
N ALA A 112 -2.24 -6.13 -10.92
CA ALA A 112 -3.31 -5.36 -10.27
C ALA A 112 -4.24 -4.69 -11.30
N ALA A 113 -3.68 -4.03 -12.31
CA ALA A 113 -4.47 -3.39 -13.36
C ALA A 113 -5.36 -4.39 -14.15
N ALA A 114 -4.86 -5.61 -14.38
CA ALA A 114 -5.62 -6.67 -15.06
C ALA A 114 -6.79 -7.17 -14.20
N GLU A 115 -6.57 -7.42 -12.92
CA GLU A 115 -7.63 -7.91 -12.01
C GLU A 115 -8.66 -6.83 -11.70
N ILE A 116 -8.24 -5.57 -11.48
CA ILE A 116 -9.15 -4.42 -11.37
C ILE A 116 -10.05 -4.35 -12.59
N LYS A 117 -9.50 -4.46 -13.81
CA LYS A 117 -10.28 -4.42 -15.05
C LYS A 117 -11.30 -5.57 -15.14
N LYS A 118 -10.93 -6.76 -14.67
CA LYS A 118 -11.77 -7.95 -14.70
C LYS A 118 -12.93 -7.86 -13.71
N GLU A 119 -12.68 -7.36 -12.50
CA GLU A 119 -13.65 -7.35 -11.40
C GLU A 119 -14.47 -6.05 -11.29
N ALA A 120 -14.01 -4.93 -11.88
CA ALA A 120 -14.57 -3.60 -11.69
C ALA A 120 -16.11 -3.53 -11.76
N ALA A 121 -16.71 -4.08 -12.82
CA ALA A 121 -18.17 -4.02 -12.99
C ALA A 121 -18.92 -4.79 -11.90
N HIS A 122 -18.35 -5.92 -11.46
CA HIS A 122 -18.93 -6.71 -10.37
C HIS A 122 -18.79 -5.99 -9.04
N LYS A 123 -17.59 -5.49 -8.71
CA LYS A 123 -17.33 -4.76 -7.46
C LYS A 123 -18.18 -3.50 -7.35
N VAL A 124 -18.37 -2.74 -8.43
CA VAL A 124 -19.31 -1.60 -8.46
C VAL A 124 -20.72 -2.04 -8.08
N LYS A 125 -21.25 -3.10 -8.72
CA LYS A 125 -22.60 -3.60 -8.44
C LYS A 125 -22.74 -4.08 -6.99
N LEU A 126 -21.76 -4.85 -6.52
CA LEU A 126 -21.73 -5.38 -5.15
C LEU A 126 -21.72 -4.22 -4.14
N MET A 127 -20.78 -3.29 -4.26
CA MET A 127 -20.62 -2.21 -3.31
C MET A 127 -21.76 -1.20 -3.35
N LYS A 128 -22.44 -1.00 -4.48
CA LYS A 128 -23.71 -0.25 -4.52
C LYS A 128 -24.82 -0.92 -3.71
N GLY A 129 -24.88 -2.25 -3.71
CA GLY A 129 -25.80 -3.00 -2.86
C GLY A 129 -25.50 -2.86 -1.37
N VAL A 130 -24.23 -2.71 -1.01
CA VAL A 130 -23.77 -2.61 0.38
C VAL A 130 -23.81 -1.17 0.92
N LEU A 131 -23.25 -0.22 0.18
CA LEU A 131 -23.05 1.17 0.60
C LEU A 131 -24.07 2.15 0.02
N GLY A 132 -24.90 1.70 -0.92
CA GLY A 132 -25.91 2.50 -1.60
C GLY A 132 -25.46 3.03 -2.96
N GLU A 133 -26.43 3.20 -3.87
CA GLU A 133 -26.21 3.63 -5.26
C GLU A 133 -25.45 4.95 -5.42
N LYS A 134 -25.57 5.86 -4.46
CA LYS A 134 -24.96 7.19 -4.50
C LYS A 134 -23.53 7.23 -3.96
N SER A 135 -23.09 6.19 -3.25
CA SER A 135 -21.79 6.16 -2.57
C SER A 135 -20.68 5.60 -3.46
N ILE A 136 -21.04 4.96 -4.58
CA ILE A 136 -20.10 4.27 -5.47
C ILE A 136 -20.25 4.77 -6.91
N VAL A 137 -19.12 4.97 -7.59
CA VAL A 137 -19.11 5.41 -9.00
C VAL A 137 -19.85 4.43 -9.92
N ASN A 138 -20.40 4.94 -11.02
CA ASN A 138 -21.03 4.10 -12.04
C ASN A 138 -20.03 3.29 -12.87
N LYS A 139 -18.81 3.80 -13.00
CA LYS A 139 -17.73 3.20 -13.78
C LYS A 139 -16.40 3.51 -13.12
N VAL A 140 -15.62 2.47 -12.87
CA VAL A 140 -14.26 2.58 -12.36
C VAL A 140 -13.38 3.28 -13.39
N HIS A 141 -12.54 4.21 -12.93
CA HIS A 141 -11.43 4.73 -13.72
C HIS A 141 -10.29 3.71 -13.64
N LEU A 142 -10.01 2.99 -14.73
CA LEU A 142 -9.03 1.90 -14.70
C LEU A 142 -7.59 2.44 -14.66
N PRO A 143 -6.69 1.86 -13.84
CA PRO A 143 -5.28 2.22 -13.88
C PRO A 143 -4.62 1.72 -15.16
N THR A 144 -3.62 2.47 -15.63
CA THR A 144 -2.73 2.02 -16.71
C THR A 144 -1.62 1.15 -16.10
N PRO A 145 -1.27 0.00 -16.67
CA PRO A 145 -0.12 -0.78 -16.22
C PRO A 145 1.17 0.04 -16.20
N TYR A 146 1.92 -0.07 -15.11
CA TYR A 146 3.21 0.59 -14.92
C TYR A 146 4.23 -0.45 -14.40
N ASP A 147 5.00 -1.04 -15.31
CA ASP A 147 5.94 -2.14 -15.00
C ASP A 147 7.41 -1.65 -14.94
N PHE A 148 7.64 -0.37 -14.66
CA PHE A 148 9.00 0.13 -14.40
C PHE A 148 9.38 -0.11 -12.93
N SER A 149 10.69 -0.20 -12.65
CA SER A 149 11.20 -0.47 -11.30
C SER A 149 11.28 0.77 -10.39
N PHE A 150 11.13 1.98 -10.95
CA PHE A 150 11.09 3.22 -10.18
C PHE A 150 10.46 4.36 -10.99
N PHE A 151 10.14 5.47 -10.32
CA PHE A 151 9.92 6.77 -10.94
C PHE A 151 10.65 7.87 -10.17
N THR A 152 10.77 9.04 -10.79
CA THR A 152 11.26 10.27 -10.14
C THR A 152 10.23 11.37 -10.31
N LEU A 153 10.17 12.30 -9.35
CA LEU A 153 9.38 13.52 -9.49
C LEU A 153 10.20 14.61 -10.22
N PRO A 154 9.55 15.46 -11.04
CA PRO A 154 10.21 16.62 -11.63
C PRO A 154 10.91 17.49 -10.58
N GLY A 155 12.20 17.76 -10.79
CA GLY A 155 13.06 18.50 -9.87
C GLY A 155 13.70 17.65 -8.76
N ASP A 156 13.36 16.37 -8.66
CA ASP A 156 13.87 15.41 -7.66
C ASP A 156 14.45 14.15 -8.33
N GLU A 157 15.06 14.30 -9.51
CA GLU A 157 15.57 13.19 -10.33
C GLU A 157 16.69 12.38 -9.64
N ALA A 158 17.36 12.96 -8.65
CA ALA A 158 18.40 12.31 -7.85
C ALA A 158 17.85 11.42 -6.73
N THR A 159 16.54 11.44 -6.46
CA THR A 159 15.90 10.69 -5.37
C THR A 159 14.75 9.82 -5.90
N PRO A 160 15.06 8.68 -6.53
CA PRO A 160 14.03 7.80 -7.08
C PRO A 160 13.13 7.17 -6.00
N ILE A 161 11.87 6.96 -6.36
CA ILE A 161 10.91 6.13 -5.64
C ILE A 161 10.86 4.77 -6.34
N HIS A 162 11.26 3.71 -5.64
CA HIS A 162 11.36 2.36 -6.17
C HIS A 162 10.07 1.57 -5.96
N PHE A 163 9.67 0.82 -6.98
CA PHE A 163 8.59 -0.15 -6.89
C PHE A 163 9.17 -1.51 -6.53
N LEU A 164 8.61 -2.14 -5.51
CA LEU A 164 8.89 -3.54 -5.16
C LEU A 164 7.59 -4.31 -5.45
N ASN A 165 7.56 -4.97 -6.61
CA ASN A 165 6.36 -5.64 -7.11
C ASN A 165 6.67 -6.75 -8.13
N PRO A 166 5.71 -7.66 -8.37
CA PRO A 166 4.60 -7.95 -7.48
C PRO A 166 5.12 -8.67 -6.23
N LEU A 167 4.59 -8.30 -5.06
CA LEU A 167 4.86 -8.98 -3.79
C LEU A 167 3.57 -9.59 -3.24
N THR A 168 3.70 -10.40 -2.18
CA THR A 168 2.57 -10.96 -1.46
C THR A 168 2.33 -10.18 -0.17
N GLY A 169 1.11 -9.70 0.01
CA GLY A 169 0.55 -9.16 1.23
C GLY A 169 -0.68 -9.98 1.62
N ASP A 170 -1.79 -9.31 1.90
CA ASP A 170 -3.07 -10.00 1.98
C ASP A 170 -3.57 -10.51 0.61
N THR A 171 -2.98 -10.02 -0.47
CA THR A 171 -3.11 -10.48 -1.87
C THR A 171 -1.75 -10.71 -2.55
N VAL A 172 -1.71 -11.09 -3.83
CA VAL A 172 -0.54 -11.55 -4.61
C VAL A 172 0.01 -10.55 -5.63
N ASP A 173 -0.57 -9.36 -5.68
CA ASP A 173 -0.29 -8.32 -6.68
C ASP A 173 0.13 -7.00 -6.03
N GLU A 174 0.70 -7.07 -4.83
CA GLU A 174 1.08 -5.89 -4.05
C GLU A 174 2.22 -5.11 -4.68
N THR A 175 2.14 -3.79 -4.51
CA THR A 175 3.18 -2.85 -4.91
C THR A 175 3.61 -2.02 -3.73
N LEU A 176 4.84 -2.22 -3.28
CA LEU A 176 5.43 -1.41 -2.23
C LEU A 176 6.24 -0.26 -2.85
N PHE A 177 6.17 0.92 -2.24
CA PHE A 177 6.88 2.12 -2.70
C PHE A 177 7.98 2.47 -1.72
N TRP A 178 9.22 2.13 -2.08
CA TRP A 178 10.41 2.40 -1.27
C TRP A 178 11.05 3.74 -1.66
N ILE A 179 11.25 4.62 -0.67
CA ILE A 179 11.85 5.95 -0.85
C ILE A 179 13.15 6.02 -0.04
N PRO A 180 14.30 5.60 -0.61
CA PRO A 180 15.56 5.48 0.12
C PRO A 180 16.06 6.80 0.71
N SER A 181 15.83 7.91 0.01
CA SER A 181 16.33 9.24 0.40
C SER A 181 15.80 9.72 1.76
N ILE A 182 14.61 9.24 2.16
CA ILE A 182 13.98 9.54 3.46
C ILE A 182 13.74 8.30 4.32
N LYS A 183 14.13 7.11 3.83
CA LYS A 183 13.89 5.82 4.47
C LYS A 183 12.41 5.58 4.84
N THR A 184 11.52 5.93 3.92
CA THR A 184 10.07 5.70 4.07
C THR A 184 9.63 4.63 3.09
N LEU A 185 8.83 3.69 3.58
CA LEU A 185 8.18 2.66 2.78
C LEU A 185 6.67 2.81 2.88
N ILE A 186 5.97 2.86 1.74
CA ILE A 186 4.51 2.71 1.70
C ILE A 186 4.23 1.24 1.38
N ALA A 187 3.59 0.55 2.33
CA ALA A 187 3.54 -0.90 2.36
C ALA A 187 2.32 -1.52 1.66
N GLY A 188 1.26 -0.73 1.43
CA GLY A 188 -0.05 -1.31 1.10
C GLY A 188 -0.48 -2.32 2.16
N ASP A 189 -1.26 -3.31 1.76
CA ASP A 189 -1.81 -4.33 2.66
C ASP A 189 -0.83 -5.49 2.90
N SER A 190 0.42 -5.30 2.53
CA SER A 190 1.53 -6.10 3.06
C SER A 190 1.84 -5.77 4.51
N VAL A 191 1.43 -4.61 5.03
CA VAL A 191 1.55 -4.25 6.46
C VAL A 191 0.26 -3.57 6.92
N TYR A 192 -0.27 -4.03 8.06
CA TYR A 192 -1.42 -3.41 8.72
C TYR A 192 -0.97 -2.64 9.97
N GLY A 193 -1.69 -1.56 10.29
CA GLY A 193 -1.51 -0.83 11.53
C GLY A 193 -1.73 -1.75 12.73
N HIS A 194 -0.90 -1.60 13.76
CA HIS A 194 -0.99 -2.38 14.99
C HIS A 194 -2.30 -2.22 15.77
N ASP A 195 -3.13 -1.26 15.38
CA ASP A 195 -4.45 -1.00 15.93
C ASP A 195 -5.58 -1.71 15.17
N MET A 196 -5.27 -2.66 14.27
CA MET A 196 -6.28 -3.39 13.50
C MET A 196 -6.00 -4.89 13.35
N HIS A 197 -7.06 -5.68 13.22
CA HIS A 197 -6.97 -7.04 12.69
C HIS A 197 -6.65 -7.02 11.20
N LEU A 198 -5.96 -8.05 10.71
CA LEU A 198 -5.58 -8.19 9.30
C LEU A 198 -6.70 -8.86 8.49
N TRP A 199 -6.78 -8.53 7.20
CA TRP A 199 -7.50 -9.33 6.22
C TRP A 199 -6.68 -10.57 5.86
N LEU A 200 -7.22 -11.76 6.13
CA LEU A 200 -6.61 -13.03 5.69
C LEU A 200 -7.52 -13.81 4.75
N ALA A 201 -8.70 -13.27 4.40
CA ALA A 201 -9.70 -13.99 3.63
C ALA A 201 -9.20 -14.45 2.24
N ASP A 202 -8.13 -13.84 1.74
CA ASP A 202 -7.49 -14.16 0.46
C ASP A 202 -6.28 -15.11 0.62
N SER A 203 -5.82 -15.38 1.85
CA SER A 203 -4.73 -16.30 2.18
C SER A 203 -5.18 -17.78 2.13
N LEU A 204 -5.62 -18.24 0.96
CA LEU A 204 -6.26 -19.55 0.76
C LEU A 204 -5.31 -20.76 0.83
N THR A 205 -4.00 -20.53 0.83
CA THR A 205 -2.98 -21.58 0.88
C THR A 205 -1.86 -21.20 1.84
N LYS A 206 -1.13 -22.21 2.30
CA LYS A 206 0.06 -22.02 3.13
C LYS A 206 1.15 -21.21 2.42
N ALA A 207 1.30 -21.38 1.10
CA ALA A 207 2.30 -20.65 0.34
C ALA A 207 2.04 -19.14 0.34
N LEU A 208 0.78 -18.71 0.39
CA LEU A 208 0.43 -17.29 0.48
C LEU A 208 0.86 -16.68 1.82
N THR A 209 0.59 -17.35 2.95
CA THR A 209 0.99 -16.83 4.26
C THR A 209 2.51 -16.91 4.48
N GLU A 210 3.18 -17.92 3.92
CA GLU A 210 4.64 -18.01 3.91
C GLU A 210 5.28 -16.90 3.06
N SER A 211 4.78 -16.66 1.85
CA SER A 211 5.28 -15.58 1.00
C SER A 211 5.01 -14.19 1.59
N TRP A 212 3.87 -13.98 2.26
CA TRP A 212 3.62 -12.73 2.98
C TRP A 212 4.68 -12.51 4.09
N LEU A 213 5.03 -13.55 4.85
CA LEU A 213 6.14 -13.46 5.82
C LEU A 213 7.47 -13.12 5.15
N SER A 214 7.76 -13.70 3.98
CA SER A 214 8.94 -13.34 3.19
C SER A 214 8.93 -11.85 2.79
N THR A 215 7.79 -11.31 2.36
CA THR A 215 7.65 -9.87 2.09
C THR A 215 8.03 -9.04 3.32
N LEU A 216 7.61 -9.43 4.54
CA LEU A 216 8.01 -8.73 5.76
C LEU A 216 9.52 -8.81 6.03
N ASP A 217 10.18 -9.91 5.66
CA ASP A 217 11.64 -10.04 5.76
C ASP A 217 12.36 -9.11 4.78
N LEU A 218 11.83 -8.92 3.57
CA LEU A 218 12.32 -7.89 2.64
C LEU A 218 12.20 -6.49 3.23
N ILE A 219 11.06 -6.16 3.87
CA ILE A 219 10.84 -4.86 4.52
C ILE A 219 11.90 -4.62 5.60
N ASP A 220 12.17 -5.61 6.46
CA ASP A 220 13.22 -5.50 7.48
C ASP A 220 14.61 -5.27 6.87
N TYR A 221 14.91 -5.93 5.74
CA TYR A 221 16.19 -5.77 5.05
C TYR A 221 16.42 -4.34 4.54
N LEU A 222 15.37 -3.65 4.08
CA LEU A 222 15.43 -2.27 3.62
C LEU A 222 15.74 -1.27 4.76
N LYS A 223 15.49 -1.67 6.01
CA LYS A 223 15.67 -0.85 7.22
C LYS A 223 14.97 0.53 7.12
N PRO A 224 13.66 0.56 6.81
CA PRO A 224 12.89 1.80 6.81
C PRO A 224 12.85 2.41 8.20
N ASN A 225 12.88 3.74 8.26
CA ASN A 225 12.57 4.48 9.48
C ASN A 225 11.05 4.58 9.69
N VAL A 226 10.29 4.66 8.60
CA VAL A 226 8.82 4.77 8.59
C VAL A 226 8.26 3.73 7.62
N VAL A 227 7.27 2.97 8.07
CA VAL A 227 6.52 2.00 7.25
C VAL A 227 5.05 2.35 7.33
N ILE A 228 4.50 2.90 6.26
CA ILE A 228 3.09 3.32 6.20
C ILE A 228 2.25 2.09 5.83
N PRO A 229 1.37 1.61 6.73
CA PRO A 229 0.50 0.47 6.46
C PRO A 229 -0.62 0.85 5.49
N GLY A 230 -1.26 -0.14 4.87
CA GLY A 230 -2.43 0.07 4.01
C GLY A 230 -3.72 0.36 4.78
N HIS A 231 -3.83 -0.10 6.03
CA HIS A 231 -4.92 0.22 6.96
C HIS A 231 -4.41 0.65 8.33
N SER A 232 -5.01 1.67 8.92
CA SER A 232 -4.73 2.10 10.31
C SER A 232 -5.85 2.98 10.85
N LEU A 233 -6.12 2.94 12.15
CA LEU A 233 -7.04 3.89 12.78
C LEU A 233 -6.37 5.21 13.17
N SER A 234 -5.05 5.27 13.17
CA SER A 234 -4.30 6.47 13.52
C SER A 234 -3.05 6.70 12.68
N ASN A 235 -2.84 7.95 12.27
CA ASN A 235 -1.64 8.40 11.55
C ASN A 235 -0.53 8.93 12.49
N LYS A 236 -0.62 8.67 13.80
CA LYS A 236 0.25 9.30 14.81
C LYS A 236 1.66 8.73 14.85
N LYS A 237 1.83 7.43 14.63
CA LYS A 237 3.14 6.74 14.61
C LYS A 237 3.04 5.50 13.74
N PHE A 238 3.81 5.53 12.64
CA PHE A 238 4.03 4.40 11.76
C PHE A 238 5.48 3.95 11.90
N GLY A 239 5.72 2.64 12.01
CA GLY A 239 7.09 2.16 12.19
C GLY A 239 7.26 0.64 12.13
N CYS A 240 8.45 0.22 11.71
CA CYS A 240 8.81 -1.18 11.53
C CYS A 240 8.59 -2.01 12.81
N SER A 241 9.14 -1.58 13.95
CA SER A 241 9.07 -2.31 15.22
C SER A 241 7.68 -2.34 15.88
N ILE A 242 6.66 -1.82 15.20
CA ILE A 242 5.29 -1.77 15.70
C ILE A 242 4.37 -2.47 14.69
N ASP A 243 4.28 -1.93 13.46
CA ASP A 243 3.28 -2.38 12.49
C ASP A 243 3.74 -3.63 11.72
N VAL A 244 5.03 -3.72 11.35
CA VAL A 244 5.60 -4.94 10.73
C VAL A 244 5.63 -6.09 11.75
N ASP A 245 6.07 -5.82 12.98
CA ASP A 245 6.09 -6.82 14.05
C ASP A 245 4.68 -7.30 14.43
N HIS A 246 3.68 -6.40 14.43
CA HIS A 246 2.28 -6.77 14.60
C HIS A 246 1.80 -7.70 13.49
N THR A 247 2.00 -7.30 12.22
CA THR A 247 1.60 -8.09 11.04
C THR A 247 2.25 -9.48 11.08
N ARG A 248 3.55 -9.55 11.34
CA ARG A 248 4.30 -10.81 11.47
C ARG A 248 3.78 -11.69 12.62
N THR A 249 3.51 -11.08 13.78
CA THR A 249 2.99 -11.81 14.95
C THR A 249 1.61 -12.38 14.65
N TYR A 250 0.77 -11.61 13.96
CA TYR A 250 -0.56 -12.02 13.53
C TYR A 250 -0.51 -13.22 12.59
N LEU A 251 0.33 -13.16 11.55
CA LEU A 251 0.52 -14.26 10.59
C LEU A 251 1.05 -15.53 11.25
N LYS A 252 2.05 -15.43 12.12
CA LYS A 252 2.59 -16.59 12.85
C LYS A 252 1.55 -17.21 13.78
N TYR A 253 0.70 -16.40 14.40
CA TYR A 253 -0.41 -16.92 15.20
C TYR A 253 -1.45 -17.63 14.32
N TRP A 254 -1.83 -17.04 13.18
CA TRP A 254 -2.70 -17.66 12.19
C TRP A 254 -2.18 -19.02 11.72
N GLN A 255 -0.93 -19.08 11.27
CA GLN A 255 -0.30 -20.31 10.77
C GLN A 255 -0.34 -21.42 11.82
N LYS A 256 -0.01 -21.10 13.07
CA LYS A 256 0.05 -22.07 14.17
C LYS A 256 -1.33 -22.54 14.64
N GLU A 257 -2.24 -21.60 14.85
CA GLU A 257 -3.49 -21.85 15.59
C GLU A 257 -4.66 -22.18 14.68
N ILE A 258 -4.66 -21.71 13.42
CA ILE A 258 -5.73 -21.95 12.45
C ILE A 258 -5.25 -22.79 11.27
N GLU A 259 -4.30 -22.29 10.48
CA GLU A 259 -3.89 -22.91 9.20
C GLU A 259 -3.40 -24.35 9.39
N ALA A 260 -2.54 -24.59 10.39
CA ALA A 260 -2.02 -25.92 10.71
C ALA A 260 -3.09 -26.94 11.15
N LYS A 261 -4.33 -26.51 11.43
CA LYS A 261 -5.45 -27.41 11.77
C LYS A 261 -6.26 -27.85 10.55
N GLY A 262 -6.04 -27.19 9.40
CA GLY A 262 -6.77 -27.42 8.17
C GLY A 262 -8.06 -26.60 8.08
N LEU A 263 -8.54 -26.46 6.84
CA LEU A 263 -9.80 -25.78 6.51
C LEU A 263 -10.99 -26.43 7.25
N ASP A 264 -11.97 -25.62 7.67
CA ASP A 264 -13.20 -26.07 8.35
C ASP A 264 -12.98 -26.81 9.68
N HIS A 265 -11.79 -26.73 10.29
CA HIS A 265 -11.54 -27.32 11.60
C HIS A 265 -12.36 -26.62 12.69
N PHE A 266 -12.33 -25.29 12.71
CA PHE A 266 -13.07 -24.44 13.65
C PHE A 266 -14.33 -23.85 13.02
N THR A 267 -15.29 -23.40 13.84
CA THR A 267 -16.39 -22.54 13.39
C THR A 267 -15.92 -21.08 13.30
N PRO A 268 -16.61 -20.19 12.56
CA PRO A 268 -16.29 -18.76 12.52
C PRO A 268 -16.16 -18.16 13.92
N GLN A 269 -17.12 -18.43 14.82
CA GLN A 269 -17.08 -17.93 16.20
C GLN A 269 -15.80 -18.32 16.95
N VAL A 270 -15.31 -19.56 16.79
CA VAL A 270 -14.09 -20.00 17.48
C VAL A 270 -12.84 -19.31 16.91
N ILE A 271 -12.79 -19.07 15.61
CA ILE A 271 -11.70 -18.30 14.99
C ILE A 271 -11.75 -16.86 15.52
N PHE A 272 -12.92 -16.23 15.47
CA PHE A 272 -13.15 -14.87 15.98
C PHE A 272 -12.70 -14.73 17.44
N ASP A 273 -13.14 -15.63 18.33
CA ASP A 273 -12.83 -15.60 19.75
C ASP A 273 -11.32 -15.79 20.03
N LYS A 274 -10.65 -16.68 19.27
CA LYS A 274 -9.20 -16.89 19.38
C LYS A 274 -8.42 -15.61 19.11
N PHE A 275 -8.73 -14.93 18.00
CA PHE A 275 -8.05 -13.69 17.62
C PHE A 275 -8.42 -12.52 18.52
N SER A 276 -9.69 -12.39 18.90
CA SER A 276 -10.14 -11.36 19.85
C SER A 276 -9.42 -11.47 21.19
N LYS A 277 -9.17 -12.71 21.64
CA LYS A 277 -8.42 -12.99 22.87
C LYS A 277 -6.92 -12.74 22.72
N GLN A 278 -6.34 -13.13 21.58
CA GLN A 278 -4.89 -13.00 21.35
C GLN A 278 -4.47 -11.55 21.10
N PHE A 279 -5.32 -10.77 20.45
CA PHE A 279 -5.07 -9.37 20.09
C PHE A 279 -6.11 -8.47 20.79
N PRO A 280 -6.03 -8.33 22.13
CA PRO A 280 -7.01 -7.57 22.89
C PRO A 280 -6.94 -6.08 22.53
N GLY A 281 -8.11 -5.41 22.57
CA GLY A 281 -8.22 -3.98 22.28
C GLY A 281 -8.53 -3.66 20.82
N LEU A 282 -8.43 -4.64 19.90
CA LEU A 282 -8.65 -4.40 18.48
C LEU A 282 -10.13 -4.36 18.04
N LEU A 283 -11.08 -4.65 18.93
CA LEU A 283 -12.52 -4.67 18.63
C LEU A 283 -13.30 -3.45 19.14
N ASN A 284 -12.85 -2.84 20.25
CA ASN A 284 -13.56 -1.74 20.91
C ASN A 284 -12.95 -0.40 20.49
N LEU A 285 -12.94 -0.17 19.19
CA LEU A 285 -12.30 0.98 18.58
C LEU A 285 -13.35 1.96 18.07
N ASN A 286 -12.92 3.18 17.72
CA ASN A 286 -13.80 4.20 17.14
C ASN A 286 -14.21 3.90 15.68
N SER A 287 -13.85 2.72 15.17
CA SER A 287 -14.18 2.21 13.86
C SER A 287 -14.58 0.73 13.96
N SER A 288 -15.52 0.32 13.11
CA SER A 288 -15.94 -1.08 12.96
C SER A 288 -15.02 -1.90 12.04
N THR A 289 -14.07 -1.27 11.35
CA THR A 289 -13.26 -1.95 10.33
C THR A 289 -12.52 -3.15 10.88
N SER A 290 -11.76 -2.98 11.97
CA SER A 290 -10.97 -4.07 12.55
C SER A 290 -11.84 -5.30 12.90
N ALA A 291 -13.03 -5.08 13.47
CA ALA A 291 -13.99 -6.15 13.73
C ALA A 291 -14.53 -6.79 12.43
N PHE A 292 -14.77 -5.99 11.39
CA PHE A 292 -15.20 -6.47 10.07
C PHE A 292 -14.13 -7.34 9.39
N LEU A 293 -12.85 -6.93 9.43
CA LEU A 293 -11.74 -7.70 8.84
C LEU A 293 -11.59 -9.06 9.54
N LEU A 294 -11.65 -9.09 10.87
CA LEU A 294 -11.61 -10.33 11.64
C LEU A 294 -12.81 -11.22 11.32
N ASN A 295 -14.02 -10.66 11.31
CA ASN A 295 -15.23 -11.42 11.02
C ASN A 295 -15.19 -12.02 9.61
N SER A 296 -14.75 -11.24 8.63
CA SER A 296 -14.61 -11.69 7.23
C SER A 296 -13.63 -12.85 7.11
N THR A 297 -12.50 -12.77 7.82
CA THR A 297 -11.53 -13.89 7.91
C THR A 297 -12.14 -15.11 8.59
N ALA A 298 -12.83 -14.93 9.72
CA ALA A 298 -13.45 -16.02 10.46
C ALA A 298 -14.52 -16.76 9.64
N GLU A 299 -15.35 -16.02 8.91
CA GLU A 299 -16.37 -16.56 8.00
C GLU A 299 -15.74 -17.31 6.81
N GLN A 300 -14.62 -16.81 6.28
CA GLN A 300 -13.94 -17.44 5.14
C GLN A 300 -13.40 -18.84 5.46
N PHE A 301 -12.78 -19.03 6.62
CA PHE A 301 -12.09 -20.29 6.95
C PHE A 301 -12.85 -21.16 7.96
N GLY A 302 -13.90 -20.63 8.56
CA GLY A 302 -14.73 -21.34 9.52
C GLY A 302 -15.72 -22.29 8.85
N ARG A 303 -15.90 -23.47 9.44
CA ARG A 303 -16.89 -24.46 9.01
C ARG A 303 -18.29 -23.87 9.02
N GLY A 304 -18.93 -23.90 7.86
CA GLY A 304 -20.28 -23.36 7.67
C GLY A 304 -20.34 -21.82 7.61
N GLY A 305 -19.19 -21.15 7.53
CA GLY A 305 -19.12 -19.71 7.33
C GLY A 305 -19.46 -19.27 5.91
N THR A 306 -19.71 -17.97 5.76
CA THR A 306 -20.03 -17.32 4.49
C THR A 306 -18.75 -16.97 3.76
N ARG A 307 -18.32 -17.86 2.87
CA ARG A 307 -17.11 -17.67 2.07
C ARG A 307 -17.29 -16.58 1.02
N GLN A 308 -16.26 -15.77 0.87
CA GLN A 308 -16.17 -14.76 -0.16
C GLN A 308 -15.96 -15.39 -1.54
N VAL A 309 -16.37 -14.64 -2.57
CA VAL A 309 -16.09 -15.00 -3.94
C VAL A 309 -14.77 -14.36 -4.35
N HIS A 310 -13.78 -15.19 -4.68
CA HIS A 310 -12.54 -14.78 -5.29
C HIS A 310 -12.64 -14.89 -6.82
N TYR A 311 -12.33 -13.83 -7.56
CA TYR A 311 -12.28 -13.90 -9.03
C TYR A 311 -10.86 -14.12 -9.55
N ILE A 312 -9.86 -14.03 -8.68
CA ILE A 312 -8.55 -14.65 -8.85
C ILE A 312 -8.52 -16.05 -8.25
N ASN A 313 -7.81 -16.97 -8.91
CA ASN A 313 -7.64 -18.32 -8.42
C ASN A 313 -6.53 -18.37 -7.35
N LEU A 314 -6.77 -17.77 -6.20
CA LEU A 314 -5.81 -17.71 -5.09
C LEU A 314 -5.40 -19.11 -4.61
N ALA A 315 -6.29 -20.09 -4.71
CA ALA A 315 -6.01 -21.48 -4.35
C ALA A 315 -4.96 -22.15 -5.26
N ALA A 316 -4.62 -21.57 -6.43
CA ALA A 316 -3.58 -22.09 -7.30
C ALA A 316 -2.15 -21.76 -6.83
N TYR A 317 -1.98 -20.73 -5.99
CA TYR A 317 -0.68 -20.35 -5.48
C TYR A 317 -0.27 -21.31 -4.37
N THR A 318 0.48 -22.35 -4.72
CA THR A 318 0.93 -23.41 -3.80
C THR A 318 2.44 -23.51 -3.69
N ASP A 319 3.15 -22.65 -4.42
CA ASP A 319 4.60 -22.62 -4.54
C ASP A 319 5.13 -21.25 -4.09
N VAL A 320 5.88 -21.26 -3.00
CA VAL A 320 6.49 -20.04 -2.42
C VAL A 320 7.59 -19.50 -3.32
N GLU A 321 8.36 -20.34 -4.03
CA GLU A 321 9.46 -19.88 -4.89
C GLU A 321 8.93 -19.04 -6.06
N ALA A 322 7.77 -19.40 -6.59
CA ALA A 322 7.09 -18.65 -7.64
C ALA A 322 6.52 -17.29 -7.16
N LEU A 323 6.16 -17.19 -5.88
CA LEU A 323 5.68 -15.95 -5.26
C LEU A 323 6.84 -15.04 -4.84
N ASP A 324 7.91 -15.63 -4.32
CA ASP A 324 9.09 -14.95 -3.77
C ASP A 324 10.16 -14.71 -4.84
N GLY A 325 9.76 -14.33 -6.05
CA GLY A 325 10.67 -14.13 -7.19
C GLY A 325 11.77 -13.07 -6.96
N TRP A 326 11.72 -12.32 -5.86
CA TRP A 326 12.74 -11.37 -5.42
C TRP A 326 13.87 -12.00 -4.57
N THR A 327 13.70 -13.25 -4.12
CA THR A 327 14.71 -13.98 -3.33
C THR A 327 15.79 -14.65 -4.19
N MET A 328 15.61 -14.68 -5.52
CA MET A 328 16.53 -15.24 -6.51
C MET A 328 17.50 -14.19 -7.09
#